data_AF-A0A1G0RYX7-F1
#
_entry.id   AF-A0A1G0RYX7-F1
#
_cell.length_a   1.000
_cell.length_b   1.000
_cell.length_c   1.000
_cell.angle_alpha   90.00
_cell.angle_beta   90.00
_cell.angle_gamma   90.00
#
_symmetry.space_group_name_H-M   'P 1'
#
loop_
_entity.id
_entity.type
_entity.pdbx_description
1 polymer ?
#
loop_
_entity_poly.entity_id
_entity_poly.type
_entity_poly.pdbx_seq_one_letter_code
_entity_poly.pdbx_strand_id
1 'polypeptide(L)'
;MQSYFHFGQISAQQIVITVKQFFQKDPSAVAFLEEIIVRRELSDNFCYVNPKYDSYDGFLDWAKETLNKHRKDESKFIYSLEEFEEANTHEDLWNAAKKELLINGKMHGYMRLYWAKKILEWKKSPEEALPIAIHLNNKYELGGRDPNG
;
A
#
# COMPACT_ATOMS: atom_id res chain seq x y z
N MET A 1 -4.36 -7.86 12.62
CA MET A 1 -3.93 -9.14 12.01
C MET A 1 -2.75 -8.97 11.06
N GLN A 2 -2.76 -8.01 10.12
CA GLN A 2 -1.65 -7.82 9.16
C GLN A 2 -0.23 -7.82 9.77
N SER A 3 -0.02 -7.13 10.89
CA SER A 3 1.28 -7.13 11.59
C SER A 3 1.72 -8.52 12.07
N TYR A 4 0.78 -9.37 12.52
CA TYR A 4 1.08 -10.73 12.95
C TYR A 4 1.43 -11.65 11.76
N PHE A 5 0.82 -11.41 10.59
CA PHE A 5 1.16 -12.14 9.36
C PHE A 5 2.55 -11.78 8.86
N HIS A 6 2.86 -10.48 8.82
CA HIS A 6 4.15 -9.97 8.39
C HIS A 6 5.31 -10.62 9.17
N PHE A 7 5.19 -10.71 10.49
CA PHE A 7 6.20 -11.32 11.35
C PHE A 7 6.11 -12.84 11.48
N GLY A 8 5.16 -13.50 10.79
CA GLY A 8 4.97 -14.95 10.90
C GLY A 8 4.52 -15.42 12.30
N GLN A 9 4.00 -14.53 13.14
CA GLN A 9 3.51 -14.85 14.48
C GLN A 9 2.24 -15.72 14.44
N ILE A 10 1.54 -15.71 13.30
CA ILE A 10 0.41 -16.60 13.02
C ILE A 10 0.41 -17.01 11.55
N SER A 11 0.09 -18.29 11.29
CA SER A 11 -0.06 -18.81 9.94
C SER A 11 -1.36 -18.34 9.30
N ALA A 12 -1.29 -17.81 8.08
CA ALA A 12 -2.48 -17.51 7.29
C ALA A 12 -3.25 -18.76 6.90
N GLN A 13 -2.57 -19.89 6.64
CA GLN A 13 -3.23 -21.16 6.38
C GLN A 13 -4.11 -21.57 7.57
N GLN A 14 -3.60 -21.41 8.80
CA GLN A 14 -4.37 -21.72 10.00
C GLN A 14 -5.62 -20.83 10.12
N ILE A 15 -5.49 -19.54 9.80
CA ILE A 15 -6.63 -18.62 9.81
C ILE A 15 -7.64 -19.00 8.73
N VAL A 16 -7.20 -19.32 7.51
CA VAL A 16 -8.09 -19.75 6.42
C VAL A 16 -8.88 -21.01 6.79
N ILE A 17 -8.22 -22.02 7.36
CA ILE A 17 -8.87 -23.24 7.84
C ILE A 17 -9.91 -22.91 8.91
N THR A 18 -9.54 -22.07 9.88
CA THR A 18 -10.43 -21.65 10.98
C THR A 18 -11.66 -20.90 10.46
N VAL A 19 -11.47 -19.94 9.55
CA VAL A 19 -12.56 -19.16 8.96
C VAL A 19 -13.50 -20.07 8.17
N LYS A 20 -12.96 -20.98 7.35
CA LYS A 20 -13.75 -21.96 6.61
C LYS A 20 -14.53 -22.90 7.54
N GLN A 21 -13.97 -23.29 8.68
CA GLN A 21 -14.64 -24.18 9.62
C GLN A 21 -15.80 -23.49 10.36
N PHE A 22 -15.60 -22.27 10.84
CA PHE A 22 -16.55 -21.61 11.75
C PHE A 22 -17.47 -20.60 11.07
N PHE A 23 -17.07 -20.04 9.93
CA PHE A 23 -17.78 -18.92 9.27
C PHE A 23 -18.22 -19.27 7.85
N GLN A 24 -18.34 -20.55 7.49
CA GLN A 24 -18.72 -21.01 6.14
C GLN A 24 -20.03 -20.41 5.59
N LYS A 25 -20.96 -19.99 6.46
CA LYS A 25 -22.26 -19.40 6.08
C LYS A 25 -22.26 -17.87 6.12
N ASP A 26 -21.19 -17.25 6.61
CA ASP A 26 -21.11 -15.79 6.68
C ASP A 26 -20.65 -15.25 5.32
N PRO A 27 -21.45 -14.42 4.64
CA PRO A 27 -21.05 -13.83 3.36
C PRO A 27 -19.78 -12.97 3.47
N SER A 28 -19.50 -12.41 4.65
CA SER A 28 -18.29 -11.60 4.92
C SER A 28 -17.02 -12.45 4.91
N ALA A 29 -17.14 -13.77 5.17
CA ALA A 29 -16.00 -14.68 5.13
C ALA A 29 -15.41 -14.79 3.72
N VAL A 30 -16.23 -14.66 2.67
CA VAL A 30 -15.76 -14.71 1.28
C VAL A 30 -14.82 -13.55 0.98
N ALA A 31 -15.22 -12.32 1.35
CA ALA A 31 -14.39 -11.14 1.16
C ALA A 31 -13.09 -11.22 1.97
N PHE A 32 -13.15 -11.68 3.22
CA PHE A 32 -11.95 -11.87 4.04
C PHE A 32 -11.00 -12.93 3.44
N LEU A 33 -11.54 -14.05 2.94
CA LEU A 33 -10.75 -15.11 2.33
C LEU A 33 -10.11 -14.69 1.02
N GLU A 34 -10.76 -13.83 0.24
CA GLU A 34 -10.17 -13.22 -0.97
C GLU A 34 -8.93 -12.38 -0.62
N GLU A 35 -9.02 -11.52 0.39
CA GLU A 35 -7.92 -10.65 0.79
C GLU A 35 -6.71 -11.46 1.31
N ILE A 36 -6.95 -12.45 2.18
CA ILE A 36 -5.88 -13.22 2.83
C ILE A 36 -5.25 -14.29 1.92
N ILE A 37 -5.99 -14.82 0.95
CA ILE A 37 -5.48 -15.82 0.01
C ILE A 37 -5.02 -15.13 -1.26
N VAL A 38 -5.96 -14.54 -2.00
CA VAL A 38 -5.72 -14.07 -3.36
C VAL A 38 -4.81 -12.86 -3.35
N ARG A 39 -5.20 -11.78 -2.67
CA ARG A 39 -4.41 -10.54 -2.69
C ARG A 39 -3.05 -10.72 -2.04
N ARG A 40 -3.02 -11.39 -0.89
CA ARG A 40 -1.77 -11.62 -0.17
C ARG A 40 -0.76 -12.45 -0.96
N GLU A 41 -1.17 -13.58 -1.53
CA GLU A 41 -0.26 -14.46 -2.27
C GLU A 41 0.04 -13.92 -3.67
N LEU A 42 -0.84 -13.09 -4.24
CA LEU A 42 -0.55 -12.35 -5.47
C LEU A 42 0.55 -11.31 -5.27
N SER A 43 0.63 -10.67 -4.10
CA SER A 43 1.74 -9.77 -3.75
C SER A 43 3.07 -10.52 -3.69
N ASP A 44 3.10 -11.69 -3.04
CA ASP A 44 4.28 -12.57 -3.04
C ASP A 44 4.67 -12.97 -4.46
N ASN A 45 3.68 -13.35 -5.29
CA ASN A 45 3.91 -13.68 -6.69
C ASN A 45 4.54 -12.50 -7.44
N PHE A 46 4.00 -11.28 -7.28
CA PHE A 46 4.53 -10.09 -7.93
C PHE A 46 5.99 -9.84 -7.57
N CYS A 47 6.35 -9.83 -6.28
CA CYS A 47 7.73 -9.63 -5.84
C CYS A 47 8.65 -10.79 -6.26
N TYR A 48 8.15 -12.02 -6.33
CA TYR A 48 8.93 -13.18 -6.75
C TYR A 48 9.28 -13.15 -8.24
N VAL A 49 8.30 -12.82 -9.10
CA VAL A 49 8.50 -12.84 -10.57
C VAL A 49 9.12 -11.55 -11.10
N ASN A 50 8.98 -10.44 -10.39
CA ASN A 50 9.43 -9.13 -10.81
C ASN A 50 10.57 -8.62 -9.92
N PRO A 51 11.85 -8.73 -10.34
CA PRO A 51 12.98 -8.25 -9.54
C PRO A 51 13.01 -6.71 -9.40
N LYS A 52 12.17 -6.00 -10.14
CA LYS A 52 12.05 -4.54 -10.13
C LYS A 52 10.74 -4.07 -9.45
N TYR A 53 10.17 -4.90 -8.57
CA TYR A 53 8.85 -4.70 -7.94
C TYR A 53 8.69 -3.34 -7.23
N ASP A 54 9.79 -2.74 -6.77
CA ASP A 54 9.84 -1.49 -6.00
C ASP A 54 10.23 -0.27 -6.86
N SER A 55 10.22 -0.40 -8.18
CA SER A 55 10.61 0.66 -9.11
C SER A 55 9.58 0.87 -10.21
N TYR A 56 9.63 2.04 -10.86
CA TYR A 56 8.78 2.37 -12.02
C TYR A 56 8.85 1.31 -13.14
N ASP A 57 10.03 0.72 -13.34
CA ASP A 57 10.25 -0.31 -14.35
C ASP A 57 9.42 -1.58 -14.08
N GLY A 58 9.05 -1.82 -12.82
CA GLY A 58 8.23 -2.95 -12.41
C GLY A 58 6.74 -2.80 -12.75
N PHE A 59 6.28 -1.63 -13.19
CA PHE A 59 4.90 -1.44 -13.60
C PHE A 59 4.55 -2.18 -14.90
N LEU A 60 3.27 -2.36 -15.17
CA LEU A 60 2.78 -2.86 -16.46
C LEU A 60 2.98 -1.81 -17.56
N ASP A 61 3.17 -2.24 -18.80
CA ASP A 61 3.52 -1.33 -19.90
C ASP A 61 2.43 -0.29 -20.18
N TRP A 62 1.15 -0.68 -20.14
CA TRP A 62 0.05 0.29 -20.30
C TRP A 62 0.05 1.37 -19.20
N ALA A 63 0.48 1.02 -17.98
CA ALA A 63 0.59 1.95 -16.87
C ALA A 63 1.77 2.91 -17.08
N LYS A 64 2.92 2.41 -17.56
CA LYS A 64 4.07 3.25 -17.93
C LYS A 64 3.69 4.23 -19.05
N GLU A 65 3.00 3.75 -20.08
CA GLU A 65 2.54 4.56 -21.21
C GLU A 65 1.63 5.70 -20.77
N THR A 66 0.62 5.42 -19.93
CA THR A 66 -0.28 6.48 -19.45
C THR A 66 0.46 7.48 -18.58
N LEU A 67 1.29 7.03 -17.64
CA LEU A 67 2.09 7.93 -16.79
C LEU A 67 3.03 8.80 -17.63
N ASN A 68 3.64 8.25 -18.68
CA ASN A 68 4.50 8.99 -19.60
C ASN A 68 3.76 10.07 -20.40
N LYS A 69 2.52 9.79 -20.83
CA LYS A 69 1.68 10.77 -21.54
C LYS A 69 1.37 11.99 -20.66
N HIS A 70 1.23 11.80 -19.36
CA HIS A 70 0.85 12.83 -18.39
C HIS A 70 2.04 13.49 -17.66
N ARG A 71 3.29 13.19 -18.03
CA ARG A 71 4.49 13.75 -17.35
C ARG A 71 4.61 15.28 -17.38
N LYS A 72 3.99 15.92 -18.36
CA LYS A 72 4.05 17.37 -18.56
C LYS A 72 2.85 18.09 -17.97
N ASP A 73 1.92 17.36 -17.36
CA ASP A 73 0.77 17.96 -16.68
C ASP A 73 1.29 18.71 -15.45
N GLU A 74 0.79 19.93 -15.24
CA GLU A 74 1.22 20.76 -14.12
C GLU A 74 0.60 20.26 -12.81
N SER A 75 1.44 19.84 -11.87
CA SER A 75 1.01 19.56 -10.50
C SER A 75 0.77 20.87 -9.74
N LYS A 76 -0.45 21.06 -9.23
CA LYS A 76 -0.81 22.23 -8.41
C LYS A 76 -0.05 22.33 -7.09
N PHE A 77 0.35 21.17 -6.55
CA PHE A 77 1.06 21.06 -5.29
C PHE A 77 2.23 20.10 -5.46
N ILE A 78 3.37 20.43 -4.85
CA ILE A 78 4.55 19.58 -4.82
C ILE A 78 5.08 19.62 -3.39
N TYR A 79 5.05 18.49 -2.71
CA TYR A 79 5.51 18.38 -1.32
C TYR A 79 6.91 17.78 -1.25
N SER A 80 7.66 18.09 -0.20
CA SER A 80 8.90 17.40 0.15
C SER A 80 8.61 16.06 0.85
N LEU A 81 9.65 15.26 1.12
CA LEU A 81 9.48 14.06 1.93
C LEU A 81 9.08 14.43 3.36
N GLU A 82 9.69 15.47 3.91
CA GLU A 82 9.46 15.98 5.26
C GLU A 82 8.02 16.46 5.43
N GLU A 83 7.48 17.21 4.47
CA GLU A 83 6.08 17.67 4.52
C GLU A 83 5.09 16.48 4.50
N PHE A 84 5.37 15.45 3.70
CA PHE A 84 4.59 14.22 3.73
C PHE A 84 4.76 13.44 5.03
N GLU A 85 5.97 13.40 5.58
CA GLU A 85 6.27 12.68 6.81
C GLU A 85 5.57 13.30 8.02
N GLU A 86 5.53 14.63 8.08
CA GLU A 86 4.90 15.43 9.16
C GLU A 86 3.38 15.59 9.00
N ALA A 87 2.77 14.99 7.97
CA ALA A 87 1.35 15.14 7.66
C ALA A 87 0.95 16.61 7.46
N ASN A 88 1.76 17.35 6.71
CA ASN A 88 1.62 18.78 6.47
C ASN A 88 1.31 19.07 5.00
N THR A 89 0.17 18.57 4.53
CA THR A 89 -0.37 18.88 3.20
C THR A 89 -1.58 19.79 3.31
N HIS A 90 -2.07 20.28 2.17
CA HIS A 90 -3.29 21.08 2.12
C HIS A 90 -4.58 20.27 2.36
N GLU A 91 -4.55 18.93 2.26
CA GLU A 91 -5.73 18.08 2.45
C GLU A 91 -5.75 17.45 3.86
N ASP A 92 -6.73 17.86 4.68
CA ASP A 92 -6.93 17.34 6.03
C ASP A 92 -7.15 15.83 6.07
N LEU A 93 -7.83 15.26 5.07
CA LEU A 93 -8.08 13.82 5.00
C LEU A 93 -6.77 13.03 4.79
N TRP A 94 -5.87 13.52 3.94
CA TRP A 94 -4.56 12.90 3.74
C TRP A 94 -3.71 13.02 5.00
N ASN A 95 -3.72 14.19 5.64
CA ASN A 95 -3.03 14.42 6.89
C ASN A 95 -3.54 13.51 8.01
N ALA A 96 -4.86 13.29 8.10
CA ALA A 96 -5.46 12.38 9.06
C ALA A 96 -5.02 10.93 8.84
N ALA A 97 -5.01 10.45 7.59
CA ALA A 97 -4.51 9.12 7.25
C ALA A 97 -3.04 8.95 7.63
N LYS A 98 -2.20 9.95 7.32
CA LYS A 98 -0.79 9.91 7.71
C LYS A 98 -0.60 9.95 9.23
N LYS A 99 -1.39 10.74 9.97
CA LYS A 99 -1.38 10.77 11.44
C LYS A 99 -1.81 9.43 12.05
N GLU A 100 -2.82 8.75 11.48
CA GLU A 100 -3.20 7.39 11.90
C GLU A 100 -1.99 6.44 11.81
N LEU A 101 -1.26 6.51 10.69
CA LEU A 101 -0.04 5.74 10.51
C LEU A 101 1.04 6.07 11.56
N LEU A 102 1.27 7.36 11.86
CA LEU A 102 2.26 7.78 12.85
C LEU A 102 1.92 7.33 14.28
N ILE A 103 0.64 7.41 14.66
CA ILE A 103 0.19 7.14 16.04
C ILE A 103 0.02 5.64 16.28
N ASN A 104 -0.60 4.94 15.33
CA ASN A 104 -1.00 3.54 15.51
C ASN A 104 -0.03 2.54 14.87
N GLY A 105 0.90 3.01 14.02
CA GLY A 105 1.74 2.15 13.19
C GLY A 105 0.93 1.32 12.19
N LYS A 106 -0.31 1.73 11.91
CA LYS A 106 -1.23 1.07 10.98
C LYS A 106 -2.28 2.04 10.46
N MET A 107 -2.23 2.30 9.16
CA MET A 107 -3.26 3.02 8.41
C MET A 107 -4.37 2.06 7.96
N HIS A 108 -5.61 2.52 7.98
CA HIS A 108 -6.75 1.76 7.44
C HIS A 108 -6.53 1.42 5.95
N GLY A 109 -6.82 0.17 5.54
CA GLY A 109 -6.49 -0.33 4.21
C GLY A 109 -7.09 0.49 3.06
N TYR A 110 -8.33 0.95 3.22
CA TYR A 110 -8.96 1.85 2.25
C TYR A 110 -8.21 3.18 2.11
N MET A 111 -7.72 3.72 3.23
CA MET A 111 -6.99 4.99 3.24
C MET A 111 -5.59 4.86 2.64
N ARG A 112 -4.96 3.69 2.70
CA ARG A 112 -3.65 3.46 2.05
C ARG A 112 -3.70 3.68 0.55
N LEU A 113 -4.76 3.21 -0.11
CA LEU A 113 -4.95 3.40 -1.55
C LEU A 113 -5.06 4.89 -1.91
N TYR A 114 -5.88 5.63 -1.16
CA TYR A 114 -6.02 7.08 -1.32
C TYR A 114 -4.70 7.80 -1.05
N TRP A 115 -4.05 7.48 0.06
CA TRP A 115 -2.81 8.10 0.53
C TRP A 115 -1.68 7.95 -0.50
N ALA A 116 -1.47 6.74 -1.03
CA ALA A 116 -0.43 6.48 -2.03
C ALA A 116 -0.72 7.17 -3.37
N LYS A 117 -1.99 7.22 -3.79
CA LYS A 117 -2.39 7.93 -5.03
C LYS A 117 -2.14 9.44 -4.93
N LYS A 118 -2.37 10.05 -3.77
CA LYS A 118 -2.09 11.47 -3.55
C LYS A 118 -0.60 11.79 -3.54
N ILE A 119 0.26 10.87 -3.09
CA ILE A 119 1.72 11.03 -3.22
C ILE A 119 2.12 11.13 -4.70
N LEU A 120 1.51 10.30 -5.57
CA LEU A 120 1.72 10.40 -7.03
C LEU A 120 1.23 11.74 -7.59
N GLU A 121 0.06 12.20 -7.16
CA GLU A 121 -0.52 13.46 -7.64
C GLU A 121 0.35 14.68 -7.28
N TRP A 122 0.99 14.68 -6.11
CA TRP A 122 1.76 15.82 -5.59
C TRP A 122 3.28 15.65 -5.71
N LYS A 123 3.72 14.89 -6.71
CA LYS A 123 5.11 14.75 -7.12
C LYS A 123 5.27 14.97 -8.61
N LYS A 124 6.48 15.36 -9.03
CA LYS A 124 6.77 15.69 -10.43
C LYS A 124 6.82 14.45 -11.32
N SER A 125 7.04 13.28 -10.74
CA SER A 125 7.17 12.04 -11.50
C SER A 125 6.80 10.83 -10.65
N PRO A 126 6.35 9.73 -11.28
CA PRO A 126 6.17 8.44 -10.61
C PRO A 126 7.44 7.93 -9.93
N GLU A 127 8.61 8.20 -10.51
CA GLU A 127 9.93 7.84 -9.99
C GLU A 127 10.29 8.59 -8.70
N GLU A 128 9.74 9.79 -8.49
CA GLU A 128 9.85 10.49 -7.21
C GLU A 128 8.79 10.04 -6.21
N ALA A 129 7.58 9.75 -6.69
CA ALA A 129 6.44 9.39 -5.84
C ALA A 129 6.57 8.01 -5.20
N LEU A 130 6.93 7.00 -5.99
CA LEU A 130 6.97 5.60 -5.54
C LEU A 130 7.96 5.39 -4.39
N PRO A 131 9.22 5.87 -4.46
CA PRO A 131 10.16 5.73 -3.35
C PRO A 131 9.70 6.40 -2.05
N ILE A 132 8.96 7.51 -2.16
CA ILE A 132 8.41 8.20 -0.97
C ILE A 132 7.30 7.37 -0.32
N ALA A 133 6.37 6.85 -1.12
CA ALA A 133 5.33 5.95 -0.62
C ALA A 133 5.93 4.72 0.05
N ILE A 134 6.91 4.07 -0.59
CA ILE A 134 7.63 2.92 -0.04
C ILE A 134 8.37 3.29 1.24
N HIS A 135 9.12 4.40 1.26
CA HIS A 135 9.87 4.85 2.43
C HIS A 135 8.95 5.06 3.63
N LEU A 136 7.87 5.82 3.46
CA LEU A 136 6.95 6.13 4.55
C LEU A 136 6.17 4.90 5.02
N ASN A 137 5.77 4.00 4.10
CA ASN A 137 5.18 2.72 4.46
C ASN A 137 6.18 1.89 5.27
N ASN A 138 7.39 1.70 4.75
CA ASN A 138 8.41 0.87 5.39
C ASN A 138 8.97 1.46 6.68
N LYS A 139 8.85 2.76 6.93
CA LYS A 139 9.30 3.40 8.17
C LYS A 139 8.27 3.25 9.29
N TYR A 140 6.99 3.39 8.98
CA TYR A 140 5.95 3.53 10.01
C TYR A 140 4.94 2.38 10.09
N GLU A 141 4.70 1.63 9.01
CA GLU A 141 3.79 0.49 9.07
C GLU A 141 4.43 -0.67 9.83
N LEU A 142 3.72 -1.16 10.85
CA LEU A 142 4.10 -2.37 11.57
C LEU A 142 4.10 -3.60 10.65
N GLY A 143 3.25 -3.60 9.62
CA GLY A 143 3.23 -4.62 8.56
C GLY A 143 3.85 -4.15 7.24
N GLY A 144 4.71 -3.13 7.27
CA GLY A 144 5.48 -2.67 6.11
C GLY A 144 6.73 -3.51 5.87
N ARG A 145 7.55 -3.16 4.86
CA ARG A 145 8.70 -3.98 4.40
C ARG A 145 8.27 -5.41 4.04
N ASP A 146 7.12 -5.50 3.39
CA ASP A 146 6.40 -6.72 3.10
C ASP A 146 5.99 -6.70 1.62
N PRO A 147 5.90 -7.84 0.92
CA PRO A 147 5.40 -7.90 -0.45
C PRO A 147 4.04 -7.22 -0.64
N ASN A 148 3.19 -7.21 0.40
CA ASN A 148 1.87 -6.55 0.37
C ASN A 148 1.89 -5.03 0.46
N GLY A 149 3.06 -4.41 0.69
CA GLY A 149 3.22 -2.96 0.83
C GLY A 149 3.27 -2.25 -0.51
#